data_AF-A0A0M8MNB5-F1
#
_entry.id   AF-A0A0M8MNB5-F1
#
_cell.length_a   1.000
_cell.length_b   1.000
_cell.length_c   1.000
_cell.angle_alpha   90.00
_cell.angle_beta   90.00
_cell.angle_gamma   90.00
#
_symmetry.space_group_name_H-M   'P 1'
#
loop_
_entity.id
_entity.type
_entity.pdbx_description
1 polymer ?
#
loop_
_entity_poly.entity_id
_entity_poly.type
_entity_poly.pdbx_seq_one_letter_code
_entity_poly.pdbx_strand_id
1 'polypeptide(L)'
;MAPPKWSLSLKGAMAPAKAPAAGQARLQFDEEDAPSHVPNPSSRSAAPVSKAVRRQQAEAEAIDASTFDYDGVYDKMKQVERDMRQAKKEEDKSRKPKYMQNFMEAAEIRERDRLRAESKMIQRQRAAEGDEFAGKEAFVTSAYKEQQEELQRAEEEESIREARERQRSRGVAAFHQKILDEESRRRQATVDALADLKPDDAAAAPVSEEVTDRMKAEQAAKQGLKVELNDDHQIVDRRDLLQRGLNVMRKRKEPDNETQDTPPVSSRAKRSQLMEEALLAKLMGSDEEDSS
;
A
#
# COMPACT_ATOMS: atom_id res chain seq x y z
N MET A 1 9.08 -58.83 26.90
CA MET A 1 9.11 -57.47 27.48
C MET A 1 7.96 -56.67 26.89
N ALA A 2 6.94 -56.35 27.69
CA ALA A 2 5.83 -55.49 27.30
C ALA A 2 6.05 -54.08 27.90
N PRO A 3 5.76 -52.98 27.19
CA PRO A 3 6.00 -51.64 27.72
C PRO A 3 4.97 -51.27 28.82
N PRO A 4 5.37 -50.50 29.85
CA PRO A 4 4.47 -50.11 30.93
C PRO A 4 3.45 -49.08 30.43
N LYS A 5 2.18 -49.31 30.79
CA LYS A 5 1.06 -48.38 30.57
C LYS A 5 1.03 -47.39 31.73
N TRP A 6 1.26 -46.12 31.48
CA TRP A 6 1.10 -45.07 32.48
C TRP A 6 -0.36 -44.61 32.49
N SER A 7 -1.06 -44.80 33.61
CA SER A 7 -2.37 -44.20 33.87
C SER A 7 -2.20 -42.98 34.76
N LEU A 8 -2.49 -41.78 34.26
CA LEU A 8 -2.69 -40.60 35.09
C LEU A 8 -4.11 -40.64 35.67
N SER A 9 -4.22 -40.87 36.98
CA SER A 9 -5.45 -40.60 37.73
C SER A 9 -5.36 -39.18 38.29
N LEU A 10 -6.12 -38.25 37.71
CA LEU A 10 -6.29 -36.91 38.26
C LEU A 10 -7.45 -36.93 39.26
N LYS A 11 -7.11 -36.68 40.52
CA LYS A 11 -8.03 -36.58 41.64
C LYS A 11 -8.76 -35.22 41.56
N GLY A 12 -10.09 -35.26 41.54
CA GLY A 12 -10.93 -34.12 41.91
C GLY A 12 -11.65 -33.41 40.75
N ALA A 13 -12.88 -33.83 40.46
CA ALA A 13 -13.87 -32.97 39.84
C ALA A 13 -14.84 -32.50 40.95
N MET A 14 -14.59 -31.32 41.49
CA MET A 14 -15.59 -30.59 42.27
C MET A 14 -16.63 -30.06 41.28
N ALA A 15 -17.91 -30.36 41.52
CA ALA A 15 -19.02 -29.90 40.69
C ALA A 15 -19.01 -28.36 40.55
N PRO A 16 -19.35 -27.80 39.37
CA PRO A 16 -19.44 -26.36 39.22
C PRO A 16 -20.63 -25.83 40.04
N ALA A 17 -20.36 -24.88 40.92
CA ALA A 17 -21.37 -24.17 41.69
C ALA A 17 -22.33 -23.42 40.75
N LYS A 18 -23.63 -23.54 41.04
CA LYS A 18 -24.76 -22.92 40.33
C LYS A 18 -24.62 -21.39 40.35
N ALA A 19 -24.52 -20.77 39.18
CA ALA A 19 -24.55 -19.31 39.05
C ALA A 19 -25.92 -18.75 39.54
N PRO A 20 -25.95 -17.61 40.25
CA PRO A 20 -27.22 -16.96 40.60
C PRO A 20 -27.90 -16.45 39.33
N ALA A 21 -29.19 -16.74 39.21
CA ALA A 21 -30.02 -16.36 38.08
C ALA A 21 -30.00 -14.83 37.88
N ALA A 22 -29.49 -14.37 36.74
CA ALA A 22 -29.70 -13.02 36.28
C ALA A 22 -31.20 -12.81 36.05
N GLY A 23 -31.82 -11.94 36.85
CA GLY A 23 -33.21 -11.54 36.66
C GLY A 23 -33.35 -10.90 35.28
N GLN A 24 -34.09 -11.57 34.40
CA GLN A 24 -34.56 -10.97 33.17
C GLN A 24 -35.57 -9.89 33.56
N ALA A 25 -35.16 -8.62 33.51
CA ALA A 25 -36.09 -7.51 33.50
C ALA A 25 -36.91 -7.63 32.21
N ARG A 26 -38.13 -8.18 32.33
CA ARG A 26 -39.15 -8.05 31.29
C ARG A 26 -39.46 -6.57 31.13
N LEU A 27 -38.93 -5.96 30.08
CA LEU A 27 -39.46 -4.70 29.57
C LEU A 27 -40.84 -5.00 28.97
N GLN A 28 -41.88 -4.80 29.78
CA GLN A 28 -43.24 -4.67 29.29
C GLN A 28 -43.34 -3.28 28.67
N PHE A 29 -43.49 -3.23 27.36
CA PHE A 29 -43.85 -2.02 26.62
C PHE A 29 -45.38 -1.94 26.67
N ASP A 30 -45.93 -1.22 27.65
CA ASP A 30 -47.31 -0.75 27.60
C ASP A 30 -47.34 0.49 26.73
N GLU A 31 -47.99 0.37 25.56
CA GLU A 31 -48.05 1.36 24.49
C GLU A 31 -49.22 2.32 24.69
N GLU A 32 -49.41 2.91 25.89
CA GLU A 32 -50.31 4.05 26.11
C GLU A 32 -49.85 4.91 27.29
N ASP A 33 -48.68 5.55 27.17
CA ASP A 33 -48.47 6.87 27.77
C ASP A 33 -47.24 7.52 27.12
N ALA A 34 -47.40 8.68 26.51
CA ALA A 34 -46.34 9.38 25.79
C ALA A 34 -45.58 10.32 26.73
N PRO A 35 -44.30 10.07 27.12
CA PRO A 35 -43.51 11.07 27.79
C PRO A 35 -42.84 11.99 26.77
N SER A 36 -43.28 13.24 26.78
CA SER A 36 -42.56 14.39 26.22
C SER A 36 -41.11 14.42 26.71
N HIS A 37 -40.17 14.67 25.80
CA HIS A 37 -38.78 15.06 26.05
C HIS A 37 -37.90 13.99 26.73
N VAL A 38 -37.17 13.23 25.92
CA VAL A 38 -35.99 12.47 26.38
C VAL A 38 -34.89 13.47 26.77
N PRO A 39 -34.53 13.61 28.07
CA PRO A 39 -33.42 14.46 28.45
C PRO A 39 -32.11 13.80 27.98
N ASN A 40 -31.27 14.61 27.33
CA ASN A 40 -29.93 14.24 26.91
C ASN A 40 -29.13 13.65 28.11
N PRO A 41 -28.60 12.41 28.05
CA PRO A 41 -27.90 11.79 29.18
C PRO A 41 -26.63 12.53 29.61
N SER A 42 -26.15 13.49 28.82
CA SER A 42 -25.01 14.36 29.16
C SER A 42 -25.28 15.39 30.27
N SER A 43 -26.52 15.56 30.75
CA SER A 43 -26.84 16.55 31.79
C SER A 43 -26.85 16.01 33.23
N ARG A 44 -26.44 14.75 33.45
CA ARG A 44 -26.23 14.24 34.82
C ARG A 44 -24.90 14.80 35.34
N SER A 45 -24.96 15.78 36.23
CA SER A 45 -23.80 16.26 36.98
C SER A 45 -23.05 15.06 37.57
N ALA A 46 -21.75 14.96 37.27
CA ALA A 46 -20.90 13.88 37.79
C ALA A 46 -21.04 13.80 39.32
N ALA A 47 -21.21 12.59 39.86
CA ALA A 47 -21.26 12.38 41.30
C ALA A 47 -19.99 12.95 41.96
N PRO A 48 -20.10 13.60 43.14
CA PRO A 48 -18.95 14.21 43.78
C PRO A 48 -17.89 13.14 44.11
N VAL A 49 -16.66 13.41 43.70
CA VAL A 49 -15.49 12.55 43.97
C VAL A 49 -15.35 12.31 45.48
N SER A 50 -15.19 11.04 45.88
CA SER A 50 -15.11 10.65 47.30
C SER A 50 -13.87 11.23 47.98
N LYS A 51 -13.93 11.40 49.31
CA LYS A 51 -12.80 11.94 50.11
C LYS A 51 -11.53 11.08 50.00
N ALA A 52 -11.67 9.77 49.81
CA ALA A 52 -10.56 8.86 49.60
C ALA A 52 -9.86 9.13 48.25
N VAL A 53 -10.64 9.31 47.17
CA VAL A 53 -10.10 9.59 45.84
C VAL A 53 -9.40 10.95 45.79
N ARG A 54 -9.94 11.98 46.46
CA ARG A 54 -9.27 13.30 46.55
C ARG A 54 -7.92 13.23 47.27
N ARG A 55 -7.79 12.40 48.31
CA ARG A 55 -6.50 12.19 48.99
C ARG A 55 -5.50 11.53 48.04
N GLN A 56 -5.92 10.49 47.32
CA GLN A 56 -5.08 9.81 46.33
C GLN A 56 -4.66 10.74 45.18
N GLN A 57 -5.55 11.62 44.70
CA GLN A 57 -5.22 12.61 43.68
C GLN A 57 -4.17 13.61 44.20
N ALA A 58 -4.35 14.15 45.40
CA ALA A 58 -3.39 15.08 46.01
C ALA A 58 -2.03 14.41 46.31
N GLU A 59 -2.05 13.14 46.73
CA GLU A 59 -0.82 12.34 46.90
C GLU A 59 -0.11 12.13 45.55
N ALA A 60 -0.86 11.88 44.47
CA ALA A 60 -0.30 11.73 43.13
C ALA A 60 0.26 13.06 42.57
N GLU A 61 -0.47 14.17 42.73
CA GLU A 61 -0.01 15.53 42.35
C GLU A 61 1.26 15.94 43.11
N ALA A 62 1.40 15.52 44.38
CA ALA A 62 2.58 15.80 45.19
C ALA A 62 3.82 15.00 44.73
N ILE A 63 3.62 13.82 44.12
CA ILE A 63 4.71 13.01 43.55
C ILE A 63 5.13 13.62 42.20
N ASP A 64 4.17 13.94 41.34
CA ASP A 64 4.41 14.58 40.05
C ASP A 64 3.20 15.40 39.59
N ALA A 65 3.43 16.70 39.31
CA ALA A 65 2.43 17.62 38.79
C ALA A 65 1.94 17.24 37.38
N SER A 66 2.73 16.48 36.62
CA SER A 66 2.37 16.05 35.26
C SER A 66 1.46 14.80 35.22
N THR A 67 1.17 14.19 36.37
CA THR A 67 0.40 12.93 36.47
C THR A 67 -0.96 12.97 35.76
N PHE A 68 -1.60 14.15 35.70
CA PHE A 68 -2.92 14.34 35.10
C PHE A 68 -2.88 15.07 33.74
N ASP A 69 -1.70 15.37 33.20
CA ASP A 69 -1.52 16.02 31.89
C ASP A 69 -1.61 15.01 30.72
N TYR A 70 -2.78 14.41 30.56
CA TYR A 70 -3.02 13.44 29.48
C TYR A 70 -2.99 14.08 28.09
N ASP A 71 -3.46 15.33 27.99
CA ASP A 71 -3.55 16.05 26.72
C ASP A 71 -2.17 16.44 26.21
N GLY A 72 -1.31 16.99 27.09
CA GLY A 72 0.07 17.33 26.73
C GLY A 72 0.90 16.13 26.27
N VAL A 73 0.72 14.96 26.89
CA VAL A 73 1.37 13.71 26.44
C VAL A 73 0.83 13.26 25.08
N TYR A 74 -0.49 13.31 24.89
CA TYR A 74 -1.11 12.92 23.62
C TYR A 74 -0.68 13.83 22.47
N ASP A 75 -0.66 15.14 22.68
CA ASP A 75 -0.21 16.12 21.70
C ASP A 75 1.25 15.91 21.31
N LYS A 76 2.12 15.64 22.29
CA LYS A 76 3.53 15.29 22.02
C LYS A 76 3.64 13.98 21.22
N MET A 77 2.88 12.94 21.57
CA MET A 77 2.83 11.71 20.78
C MET A 77 2.40 11.99 19.33
N LYS A 78 1.40 12.86 19.14
CA LYS A 78 0.92 13.23 17.80
C LYS A 78 1.92 14.08 17.02
N GLN A 79 2.68 14.95 17.69
CA GLN A 79 3.78 15.68 17.06
C GLN A 79 4.85 14.69 16.57
N VAL A 80 5.31 13.77 17.42
CA VAL A 80 6.28 12.72 17.04
C VAL A 80 5.75 11.86 15.88
N GLU A 81 4.49 11.42 15.92
CA GLU A 81 3.87 10.68 14.80
C GLU A 81 3.90 11.48 13.49
N ARG A 82 3.64 12.79 13.54
CA ARG A 82 3.68 13.68 12.36
C ARG A 82 5.09 13.78 11.81
N ASP A 83 6.09 13.95 12.68
CA ASP A 83 7.50 14.09 12.28
C ASP A 83 8.02 12.79 11.65
N MET A 84 7.74 11.64 12.27
CA MET A 84 8.05 10.33 11.70
C MET A 84 7.38 10.12 10.34
N ARG A 85 6.13 10.60 10.18
CA ARG A 85 5.42 10.52 8.90
C ARG A 85 6.03 11.43 7.84
N GLN A 86 6.54 12.61 8.22
CA GLN A 86 7.24 13.51 7.30
C GLN A 86 8.57 12.89 6.86
N ALA A 87 9.37 12.37 7.78
CA ALA A 87 10.62 11.66 7.47
C ALA A 87 10.39 10.49 6.50
N LYS A 88 9.35 9.68 6.72
CA LYS A 88 8.97 8.60 5.78
C LYS A 88 8.62 9.12 4.38
N LYS A 89 7.89 10.25 4.29
CA LYS A 89 7.57 10.86 2.98
C LYS A 89 8.82 11.34 2.27
N GLU A 90 9.82 11.83 2.99
CA GLU A 90 11.09 12.25 2.40
C GLU A 90 11.90 11.06 1.91
N GLU A 91 11.94 9.98 2.70
CA GLU A 91 12.53 8.70 2.28
C GLU A 91 11.84 8.17 1.01
N ASP A 92 10.51 8.17 0.98
CA ASP A 92 9.70 7.69 -0.14
C ASP A 92 9.95 8.49 -1.44
N LYS A 93 10.29 9.79 -1.36
CA LYS A 93 10.65 10.61 -2.53
C LYS A 93 11.97 10.16 -3.18
N SER A 94 12.90 9.66 -2.38
CA SER A 94 14.20 9.18 -2.85
C SER A 94 14.14 7.74 -3.37
N ARG A 95 13.11 7.00 -2.98
CA ARG A 95 12.96 5.58 -3.25
C ARG A 95 12.51 5.32 -4.69
N LYS A 96 13.07 4.28 -5.30
CA LYS A 96 12.65 3.79 -6.63
C LYS A 96 11.17 3.34 -6.61
N PRO A 97 10.45 3.48 -7.74
CA PRO A 97 9.05 3.05 -7.83
C PRO A 97 8.89 1.56 -7.55
N LYS A 98 7.92 1.22 -6.72
CA LYS A 98 7.70 -0.14 -6.17
C LYS A 98 7.52 -1.24 -7.22
N TYR A 99 7.01 -0.91 -8.41
CA TYR A 99 6.59 -1.90 -9.41
C TYR A 99 7.40 -1.87 -10.71
N MET A 100 8.30 -0.92 -10.90
CA MET A 100 9.06 -0.81 -12.16
C MET A 100 9.95 -2.03 -12.38
N GLN A 101 10.63 -2.47 -11.33
CA GLN A 101 11.49 -3.64 -11.39
C GLN A 101 10.67 -4.90 -11.73
N ASN A 102 9.55 -5.13 -11.05
CA ASN A 102 8.66 -6.26 -11.33
C ASN A 102 8.13 -6.25 -12.76
N PHE A 103 7.92 -5.07 -13.35
CA PHE A 103 7.50 -4.96 -14.75
C PHE A 103 8.60 -5.40 -15.72
N MET A 104 9.86 -5.02 -15.45
CA MET A 104 11.02 -5.47 -16.23
C MET A 104 11.23 -6.97 -16.07
N GLU A 105 11.22 -7.48 -14.83
CA GLU A 105 11.31 -8.92 -14.54
C GLU A 105 10.20 -9.71 -15.25
N ALA A 106 8.96 -9.20 -15.28
CA ALA A 106 7.86 -9.84 -16.00
C ALA A 106 8.01 -9.79 -17.54
N ALA A 107 8.72 -8.80 -18.08
CA ALA A 107 9.08 -8.79 -19.50
C ALA A 107 10.14 -9.86 -19.80
N GLU A 108 11.19 -9.93 -18.98
CA GLU A 108 12.26 -10.93 -19.09
C GLU A 108 11.71 -12.37 -18.98
N ILE A 109 10.81 -12.63 -18.02
CA ILE A 109 10.16 -13.94 -17.86
C ILE A 109 9.41 -14.32 -19.15
N ARG A 110 8.66 -13.39 -19.76
CA ARG A 110 7.92 -13.66 -21.00
C ARG A 110 8.84 -13.95 -22.19
N GLU A 111 9.97 -13.25 -22.27
CA GLU A 111 10.98 -13.52 -23.31
C GLU A 111 11.60 -14.90 -23.11
N ARG A 112 11.94 -15.26 -21.87
CA ARG A 112 12.43 -16.61 -21.52
C ARG A 112 11.40 -17.69 -21.86
N ASP A 113 10.13 -17.46 -21.54
CA ASP A 113 9.03 -18.37 -21.87
C ASP A 113 8.89 -18.57 -23.38
N ARG A 114 8.99 -17.48 -24.16
CA ARG A 114 8.96 -17.54 -25.62
C ARG A 114 10.09 -18.41 -26.16
N LEU A 115 11.33 -18.16 -25.72
CA LEU A 115 12.50 -18.95 -26.13
C LEU A 115 12.38 -20.44 -25.76
N ARG A 116 11.82 -20.74 -24.58
CA ARG A 116 11.54 -22.12 -24.15
C ARG A 116 10.46 -22.79 -24.99
N ALA A 117 9.42 -22.07 -25.37
CA ALA A 117 8.36 -22.58 -26.22
C ALA A 117 8.89 -22.89 -27.63
N GLU A 118 9.68 -21.97 -28.20
CA GLU A 118 10.33 -22.15 -29.50
C GLU A 118 11.29 -23.35 -29.49
N SER A 119 12.12 -23.51 -28.45
CA SER A 119 13.04 -24.65 -28.36
C SER A 119 12.31 -25.99 -28.24
N LYS A 120 11.25 -26.07 -27.43
CA LYS A 120 10.39 -27.26 -27.32
C LYS A 120 9.64 -27.55 -28.62
N MET A 121 9.20 -26.51 -29.33
CA MET A 121 8.57 -26.64 -30.65
C MET A 121 9.53 -27.24 -31.67
N ILE A 122 10.78 -26.75 -31.75
CA ILE A 122 11.81 -27.28 -32.64
C ILE A 122 12.14 -28.73 -32.29
N GLN A 123 12.27 -29.06 -31.01
CA GLN A 123 12.51 -30.44 -30.56
C GLN A 123 11.35 -31.37 -30.96
N ARG A 124 10.11 -30.91 -30.82
CA ARG A 124 8.92 -31.68 -31.22
C ARG A 124 8.87 -31.89 -32.73
N GLN A 125 9.20 -30.88 -33.53
CA GLN A 125 9.30 -30.99 -34.99
C GLN A 125 10.37 -32.01 -35.39
N ARG A 126 11.56 -31.92 -34.79
CA ARG A 126 12.65 -32.89 -35.04
C ARG A 126 12.30 -34.31 -34.63
N ALA A 127 11.58 -34.50 -33.52
CA ALA A 127 11.14 -35.81 -33.10
C ALA A 127 10.11 -36.40 -34.09
N ALA A 128 9.22 -35.58 -34.63
CA ALA A 128 8.26 -36.01 -35.64
C ALA A 128 8.92 -36.33 -37.00
N GLU A 129 9.91 -35.54 -37.42
CA GLU A 129 10.69 -35.78 -38.64
C GLU A 129 11.76 -36.87 -38.44
N GLY A 130 12.10 -37.23 -37.20
CA GLY A 130 13.15 -38.19 -36.87
C GLY A 130 12.92 -39.59 -37.44
N ASP A 131 11.65 -39.98 -37.63
CA ASP A 131 11.29 -41.26 -38.27
C ASP A 131 11.68 -41.28 -39.75
N GLU A 132 11.64 -40.12 -40.44
CA GLU A 132 12.01 -39.97 -41.85
C GLU A 132 13.54 -39.87 -42.05
N PHE A 133 14.27 -39.47 -41.00
CA PHE A 133 15.71 -39.20 -41.05
C PHE A 133 16.56 -40.17 -40.20
N ALA A 134 15.97 -41.27 -39.70
CA ALA A 134 16.64 -42.25 -38.83
C ALA A 134 17.92 -42.87 -39.42
N GLY A 135 18.04 -42.94 -40.74
CA GLY A 135 19.22 -43.47 -41.45
C GLY A 135 20.30 -42.43 -41.77
N LYS A 136 20.14 -41.16 -41.38
CA LYS A 136 21.09 -40.07 -41.65
C LYS A 136 21.74 -39.58 -40.36
N GLU A 137 22.97 -39.09 -40.45
CA GLU A 137 23.73 -38.61 -39.30
C GLU A 137 23.13 -37.29 -38.75
N ALA A 138 22.93 -37.21 -37.43
CA ALA A 138 22.42 -36.02 -36.75
C ALA A 138 23.57 -35.15 -36.22
N PHE A 139 23.79 -33.99 -36.83
CA PHE A 139 24.84 -33.06 -36.41
C PHE A 139 24.27 -31.99 -35.48
N VAL A 140 24.85 -31.88 -34.29
CA VAL A 140 24.52 -30.83 -33.32
C VAL A 140 25.75 -29.95 -33.10
N THR A 141 25.64 -28.67 -33.46
CA THR A 141 26.70 -27.67 -33.26
C THR A 141 26.98 -27.45 -31.76
N SER A 142 28.24 -27.21 -31.39
CA SER A 142 28.63 -26.95 -29.99
C SER A 142 27.80 -25.84 -29.34
N ALA A 143 27.60 -24.73 -30.05
CA ALA A 143 26.80 -23.59 -29.57
C ALA A 143 25.35 -23.96 -29.20
N TYR A 144 24.74 -24.92 -29.89
CA TYR A 144 23.38 -25.38 -29.58
C TYR A 144 23.35 -26.27 -28.33
N LYS A 145 24.40 -27.06 -28.09
CA LYS A 145 24.54 -27.84 -26.86
C LYS A 145 24.69 -26.91 -25.66
N GLU A 146 25.55 -25.90 -25.78
CA GLU A 146 25.74 -24.86 -24.76
C GLU A 146 24.44 -24.11 -24.47
N GLN A 147 23.69 -23.72 -25.51
CA GLN A 147 22.39 -23.07 -25.36
C GLN A 147 21.35 -23.96 -24.65
N GLN A 148 21.34 -25.27 -24.94
CA GLN A 148 20.46 -26.22 -24.25
C GLN A 148 20.81 -26.38 -22.78
N GLU A 149 22.11 -26.47 -22.45
CA GLU A 149 22.59 -26.59 -21.08
C GLU A 149 22.31 -25.32 -20.26
N GLU A 150 22.48 -24.13 -20.86
CA GLU A 150 22.15 -22.86 -20.22
C GLU A 150 20.66 -22.75 -19.90
N LEU A 151 19.79 -23.14 -20.84
CA LEU A 151 18.34 -23.16 -20.63
C LEU A 151 17.92 -24.14 -19.53
N GLN A 152 18.52 -25.34 -19.48
CA GLN A 152 18.27 -26.34 -18.45
C GLN A 152 18.72 -25.84 -17.07
N ARG A 153 19.94 -25.29 -16.98
CA ARG A 153 20.45 -24.72 -15.73
C ARG A 153 19.58 -23.57 -15.22
N ALA A 154 19.13 -22.69 -16.11
CA ALA A 154 18.22 -21.60 -15.76
C ALA A 154 16.84 -22.09 -15.29
N GLU A 155 16.31 -23.18 -15.87
CA GLU A 155 15.07 -23.80 -15.43
C GLU A 155 15.19 -24.46 -14.06
N GLU A 156 16.28 -25.18 -13.79
CA GLU A 156 16.55 -25.78 -12.49
C GLU A 156 16.67 -24.72 -11.39
N GLU A 157 17.44 -23.65 -11.64
CA GLU A 157 17.61 -22.57 -10.66
C GLU A 157 16.28 -21.87 -10.33
N GLU A 158 15.47 -21.58 -11.35
CA GLU A 158 14.14 -21.00 -11.14
C GLU A 158 13.20 -21.97 -10.40
N SER A 159 13.26 -23.26 -10.69
CA SER A 159 12.43 -24.26 -9.99
C SER A 159 12.76 -24.35 -8.50
N ILE A 160 14.06 -24.27 -8.14
CA ILE A 160 14.52 -24.27 -6.75
C ILE A 160 14.09 -22.97 -6.06
N ARG A 161 14.20 -21.84 -6.76
CA ARG A 161 13.77 -20.52 -6.26
C ARG A 161 12.27 -20.51 -5.98
N GLU A 162 11.47 -20.96 -6.94
CA GLU A 162 10.02 -21.03 -6.83
C GLU A 162 9.60 -21.99 -5.71
N ALA A 163 10.24 -23.17 -5.58
CA ALA A 163 9.98 -24.10 -4.49
C ALA A 163 10.24 -23.46 -3.11
N ARG A 164 11.33 -22.70 -2.96
CA ARG A 164 11.64 -21.95 -1.73
C ARG A 164 10.62 -20.83 -1.47
N GLU A 165 10.17 -20.12 -2.50
CA GLU A 165 9.18 -19.05 -2.36
C GLU A 165 7.80 -19.58 -2.00
N ARG A 166 7.37 -20.68 -2.62
CA ARG A 166 6.13 -21.38 -2.24
C ARG A 166 6.16 -21.79 -0.77
N GLN A 167 7.29 -22.31 -0.29
CA GLN A 167 7.49 -22.64 1.13
C GLN A 167 7.47 -21.41 2.06
N ARG A 168 7.88 -20.23 1.57
CA ARG A 168 7.86 -18.98 2.35
C ARG A 168 6.51 -18.28 2.36
N SER A 169 5.61 -18.61 1.43
CA SER A 169 4.28 -18.00 1.35
C SER A 169 3.40 -18.44 2.53
N ARG A 170 3.35 -17.64 3.60
CA ARG A 170 2.64 -17.96 4.86
C ARG A 170 1.15 -17.54 4.87
N GLY A 171 0.54 -17.36 3.71
CA GLY A 171 -0.89 -17.02 3.56
C GLY A 171 -1.31 -15.68 4.20
N VAL A 172 -2.62 -15.48 4.28
CA VAL A 172 -3.25 -14.22 4.74
C VAL A 172 -3.03 -13.97 6.24
N ALA A 173 -2.95 -15.02 7.06
CA ALA A 173 -2.72 -14.88 8.50
C ALA A 173 -1.37 -14.23 8.81
N ALA A 174 -0.30 -14.60 8.10
CA ALA A 174 1.01 -13.98 8.27
C ALA A 174 1.04 -12.52 7.79
N PHE A 175 0.20 -12.16 6.82
CA PHE A 175 0.02 -10.76 6.41
C PHE A 175 -0.59 -9.93 7.54
N HIS A 176 -1.64 -10.43 8.20
CA HIS A 176 -2.23 -9.73 9.36
C HIS A 176 -1.26 -9.64 10.54
N GLN A 177 -0.51 -10.70 10.85
CA GLN A 177 0.56 -10.67 11.85
C GLN A 177 1.56 -9.56 11.53
N LYS A 178 2.01 -9.47 10.27
CA LYS A 178 2.93 -8.42 9.83
C LYS A 178 2.36 -7.01 10.01
N ILE A 179 1.07 -6.80 9.72
CA ILE A 179 0.42 -5.49 9.96
C ILE A 179 0.42 -5.15 11.44
N LEU A 180 0.04 -6.10 12.30
CA LEU A 180 -0.01 -5.90 13.75
C LEU A 180 1.39 -5.67 14.33
N ASP A 181 2.40 -6.39 13.83
CA ASP A 181 3.81 -6.22 14.21
C ASP A 181 4.34 -4.86 13.74
N GLU A 182 3.96 -4.41 12.56
CA GLU A 182 4.36 -3.09 12.06
C GLU A 182 3.69 -1.98 12.88
N GLU A 183 2.42 -2.14 13.22
CA GLU A 183 1.71 -1.19 14.07
C GLU A 183 2.29 -1.15 15.50
N SER A 184 2.58 -2.31 16.09
CA SER A 184 3.20 -2.38 17.42
C SER A 184 4.59 -1.73 17.44
N ARG A 185 5.43 -1.99 16.44
CA ARG A 185 6.74 -1.33 16.29
C ARG A 185 6.61 0.17 16.10
N ARG A 186 5.64 0.65 15.32
CA ARG A 186 5.39 2.08 15.15
C ARG A 186 5.02 2.73 16.48
N ARG A 187 4.11 2.11 17.25
CA ARG A 187 3.71 2.61 18.57
C ARG A 187 4.86 2.59 19.58
N GLN A 188 5.67 1.52 19.58
CA GLN A 188 6.86 1.45 20.42
C GLN A 188 7.84 2.57 20.07
N ALA A 189 8.16 2.75 18.79
CA ALA A 189 9.05 3.82 18.34
C ALA A 189 8.53 5.23 18.71
N THR A 190 7.21 5.46 18.70
CA THR A 190 6.65 6.74 19.16
C THR A 190 6.80 6.95 20.66
N VAL A 191 6.68 5.88 21.46
CA VAL A 191 6.87 5.95 22.92
C VAL A 191 8.35 6.14 23.25
N ASP A 192 9.23 5.42 22.57
CA ASP A 192 10.68 5.55 22.74
C ASP A 192 11.15 6.97 22.36
N ALA A 193 10.71 7.47 21.20
CA ALA A 193 11.02 8.83 20.78
C ALA A 193 10.43 9.90 21.72
N LEU A 194 9.26 9.65 22.31
CA LEU A 194 8.69 10.53 23.33
C LEU A 194 9.51 10.50 24.63
N ALA A 195 10.04 9.34 25.02
CA ALA A 195 10.89 9.21 26.20
C ALA A 195 12.24 9.91 26.02
N ASP A 196 12.75 9.97 24.78
CA ASP A 196 13.98 10.69 24.43
C ASP A 196 13.80 12.23 24.37
N LEU A 197 12.56 12.72 24.24
CA LEU A 197 12.25 14.15 24.28
C LEU A 197 12.43 14.68 25.71
N LYS A 198 13.28 15.70 25.86
CA LYS A 198 13.53 16.34 27.17
C LYS A 198 12.26 17.07 27.65
N PRO A 199 11.95 17.03 28.95
CA PRO A 199 10.75 17.68 29.51
C PRO A 199 10.80 19.21 29.47
N ASP A 200 11.97 19.81 29.25
CA ASP A 200 12.19 21.26 29.29
C ASP A 200 11.56 22.01 28.09
N ASP A 201 11.23 21.32 27.00
CA ASP A 201 10.60 21.93 25.81
C ASP A 201 9.06 22.04 25.92
N ALA A 202 8.48 21.61 27.05
CA ALA A 202 7.03 21.55 27.25
C ALA A 202 6.32 22.93 27.35
N ALA A 203 7.06 24.02 27.54
CA ALA A 203 6.48 25.36 27.72
C ALA A 203 6.25 26.14 26.41
N ALA A 204 6.65 25.60 25.25
CA ALA A 204 6.59 26.32 23.98
C ALA A 204 6.15 25.44 22.81
N ALA A 205 5.21 24.51 23.02
CA ALA A 205 4.49 23.95 21.89
C ALA A 205 3.61 25.05 21.29
N PRO A 206 3.84 25.53 20.05
CA PRO A 206 2.85 26.35 19.38
C PRO A 206 1.64 25.46 19.23
N VAL A 207 0.53 25.85 19.84
CA VAL A 207 -0.79 25.33 19.53
C VAL A 207 -0.87 25.45 18.01
N SER A 208 -0.72 24.32 17.30
CA SER A 208 -0.88 24.33 15.87
C SER A 208 -2.37 24.55 15.68
N GLU A 209 -2.76 25.82 15.62
CA GLU A 209 -4.08 26.22 15.19
C GLU A 209 -4.25 25.55 13.84
N GLU A 210 -4.97 24.43 13.83
CA GLU A 210 -5.38 23.79 12.60
C GLU A 210 -6.05 24.90 11.82
N VAL A 211 -5.40 25.35 10.73
CA VAL A 211 -5.82 26.54 9.99
C VAL A 211 -7.29 26.36 9.68
N THR A 212 -8.13 27.08 10.43
CA THR A 212 -9.57 26.85 10.40
C THR A 212 -10.03 27.13 8.98
N ASP A 213 -11.12 26.49 8.56
CA ASP A 213 -11.64 26.70 7.21
C ASP A 213 -11.98 28.19 6.96
N ARG A 214 -12.27 28.93 8.03
CA ARG A 214 -12.33 30.39 8.05
C ARG A 214 -11.00 31.05 7.63
N MET A 215 -9.88 30.69 8.26
CA MET A 215 -8.56 31.24 7.94
C MET A 215 -8.13 30.90 6.50
N LYS A 216 -8.49 29.71 6.01
CA LYS A 216 -8.26 29.32 4.60
C LYS A 216 -9.08 30.16 3.63
N ALA A 217 -10.35 30.41 3.94
CA ALA A 217 -11.21 31.25 3.10
C ALA A 217 -10.73 32.70 3.05
N GLU A 218 -10.25 33.26 4.17
CA GLU A 218 -9.67 34.61 4.20
C GLU A 218 -8.37 34.69 3.37
N GLN A 219 -7.52 33.66 3.45
CA GLN A 219 -6.30 33.58 2.63
C GLN A 219 -6.64 33.46 1.14
N ALA A 220 -7.66 32.66 0.78
CA ALA A 220 -8.12 32.52 -0.59
C ALA A 220 -8.74 33.83 -1.13
N ALA A 221 -9.51 34.54 -0.31
CA ALA A 221 -10.06 35.85 -0.64
C ALA A 221 -8.94 36.89 -0.89
N LYS A 222 -7.87 36.87 -0.09
CA LYS A 222 -6.66 37.70 -0.34
C LYS A 222 -5.96 37.34 -1.65
N GLN A 223 -6.04 36.09 -2.08
CA GLN A 223 -5.54 35.63 -3.38
C GLN A 223 -6.52 35.92 -4.54
N GLY A 224 -7.66 36.56 -4.27
CA GLY A 224 -8.68 36.87 -5.27
C GLY A 224 -9.57 35.69 -5.68
N LEU A 225 -9.52 34.58 -4.92
CA LEU A 225 -10.39 33.42 -5.12
C LEU A 225 -11.71 33.64 -4.38
N LYS A 226 -12.84 33.41 -5.06
CA LYS A 226 -14.16 33.51 -4.44
C LYS A 226 -14.47 32.20 -3.71
N VAL A 227 -14.47 32.23 -2.39
CA VAL A 227 -14.80 31.09 -1.52
C VAL A 227 -15.98 31.45 -0.64
N GLU A 228 -17.02 30.62 -0.66
CA GLU A 228 -18.21 30.78 0.17
C GLU A 228 -18.12 29.87 1.40
N LEU A 229 -18.51 30.40 2.55
CA LEU A 229 -18.60 29.69 3.82
C LEU A 229 -20.08 29.47 4.16
N ASN A 230 -20.43 28.29 4.62
CA ASN A 230 -21.73 28.00 5.23
C ASN A 230 -21.83 28.59 6.65
N ASP A 231 -23.03 28.57 7.22
CA ASP A 231 -23.32 29.05 8.58
C ASP A 231 -22.48 28.35 9.66
N ASP A 232 -22.04 27.11 9.42
CA ASP A 232 -21.13 26.35 10.28
C ASP A 232 -19.64 26.68 10.07
N HIS A 233 -19.33 27.76 9.36
CA HIS A 233 -17.97 28.19 8.98
C HIS A 233 -17.17 27.15 8.18
N GLN A 234 -17.88 26.25 7.48
CA GLN A 234 -17.29 25.25 6.58
C GLN A 234 -17.32 25.75 5.13
N ILE A 235 -16.27 25.43 4.36
CA ILE A 235 -16.18 25.83 2.95
C ILE A 235 -17.11 24.97 2.10
N VAL A 236 -18.01 25.63 1.36
CA VAL A 236 -19.07 24.97 0.57
C VAL A 236 -18.51 24.23 -0.64
N ASP A 237 -17.49 24.81 -1.31
CA ASP A 237 -16.78 24.17 -2.42
C ASP A 237 -15.26 24.30 -2.28
N ARG A 238 -14.61 23.18 -1.97
CA ARG A 238 -13.16 23.11 -1.81
C ARG A 238 -12.39 23.29 -3.12
N ARG A 239 -13.05 23.17 -4.29
CA ARG A 239 -12.39 23.39 -5.59
C ARG A 239 -12.12 24.86 -5.85
N ASP A 240 -12.93 25.77 -5.33
CA ASP A 240 -12.72 27.20 -5.51
C ASP A 240 -11.56 27.75 -4.66
N LEU A 241 -11.10 26.98 -3.65
CA LEU A 241 -9.83 27.23 -2.96
C LEU A 241 -8.59 26.94 -3.83
N LEU A 242 -8.75 26.16 -4.90
CA LEU A 242 -7.65 25.79 -5.78
C LEU A 242 -7.56 26.82 -6.89
N GLN A 243 -6.36 27.38 -7.09
CA GLN A 243 -6.10 28.24 -8.23
C GLN A 243 -6.43 27.48 -9.52
N ARG A 244 -7.35 28.05 -10.32
CA ARG A 244 -7.78 27.51 -11.62
C ARG A 244 -6.60 27.57 -12.60
N GLY A 245 -5.70 26.58 -12.56
CA GLY A 245 -4.40 26.75 -13.22
C GLY A 245 -3.56 25.51 -13.48
N LEU A 246 -4.09 24.30 -13.36
CA LEU A 246 -3.36 23.09 -13.71
C LEU A 246 -4.28 22.08 -14.42
N ASN A 247 -4.48 22.30 -15.73
CA ASN A 247 -5.02 21.40 -16.77
C ASN A 247 -5.82 22.13 -17.87
N VAL A 248 -5.59 23.42 -18.12
CA VAL A 248 -6.08 24.03 -19.37
C VAL A 248 -5.10 23.68 -20.48
N MET A 249 -5.29 22.50 -21.09
CA MET A 249 -4.64 22.18 -22.36
C MET A 249 -5.11 23.25 -23.34
N ARG A 250 -4.22 24.09 -23.86
CA ARG A 250 -4.58 25.05 -24.91
C ARG A 250 -5.18 24.25 -26.07
N LYS A 251 -6.48 24.36 -26.30
CA LYS A 251 -7.15 23.73 -27.44
C LYS A 251 -6.49 24.29 -28.70
N ARG A 252 -5.77 23.44 -29.45
CA ARG A 252 -5.14 23.85 -30.71
C ARG A 252 -6.24 24.35 -31.64
N LYS A 253 -6.03 25.54 -32.20
CA LYS A 253 -6.88 26.11 -33.25
C LYS A 253 -6.55 25.35 -34.54
N GLU A 254 -7.54 24.68 -35.12
CA GLU A 254 -7.37 24.07 -36.43
C GLU A 254 -7.31 25.17 -37.51
N PRO A 255 -6.43 25.04 -38.52
CA PRO A 255 -6.44 25.93 -39.67
C PRO A 255 -7.60 25.56 -40.60
N ASP A 256 -8.21 26.57 -41.21
CA ASP A 256 -9.29 26.42 -42.17
C ASP A 256 -8.87 25.54 -43.35
N ASN A 257 -9.77 24.63 -43.71
CA ASN A 257 -9.63 23.56 -44.69
C ASN A 257 -9.57 24.09 -46.12
N GLU A 258 -8.50 23.77 -46.86
CA GLU A 258 -8.53 23.69 -48.33
C GLU A 258 -7.31 22.88 -48.84
N THR A 259 -7.35 21.54 -48.77
CA THR A 259 -6.91 20.60 -49.84
C THR A 259 -6.97 19.13 -49.39
N GLN A 260 -7.87 18.40 -50.05
CA GLN A 260 -7.91 16.96 -50.37
C GLN A 260 -7.72 15.90 -49.24
N ASP A 261 -8.79 15.13 -49.08
CA ASP A 261 -8.95 13.95 -48.23
C ASP A 261 -7.82 12.92 -48.37
N THR A 262 -7.02 12.77 -47.32
CA THR A 262 -6.46 11.46 -46.94
C THR A 262 -6.59 11.28 -45.43
N PRO A 263 -7.06 10.11 -44.95
CA PRO A 263 -7.20 9.87 -43.51
C PRO A 263 -5.81 9.84 -42.84
N PRO A 264 -5.67 10.36 -41.61
CA PRO A 264 -4.38 10.40 -40.93
C PRO A 264 -3.89 8.98 -40.69
N VAL A 265 -2.79 8.62 -41.36
CA VAL A 265 -2.16 7.31 -41.29
C VAL A 265 -1.76 7.02 -39.84
N SER A 266 -2.31 5.94 -39.27
CA SER A 266 -2.08 5.56 -37.87
C SER A 266 -0.58 5.40 -37.56
N SER A 267 -0.20 5.58 -36.28
CA SER A 267 1.20 5.44 -35.83
C SER A 267 1.82 4.07 -36.09
N ARG A 268 1.00 3.06 -36.45
CA ARG A 268 1.43 1.74 -36.88
C ARG A 268 1.86 1.72 -38.34
N ALA A 269 1.11 2.39 -39.22
CA ALA A 269 1.44 2.47 -40.64
C ALA A 269 2.60 3.44 -40.92
N LYS A 270 2.76 4.50 -40.10
CA LYS A 270 3.99 5.32 -40.13
C LYS A 270 5.23 4.52 -39.71
N ARG A 271 5.08 3.60 -38.75
CA ARG A 271 6.16 2.72 -38.31
C ARG A 271 6.51 1.65 -39.33
N SER A 272 5.52 1.09 -40.05
CA SER A 272 5.80 0.12 -41.11
C SER A 272 6.48 0.80 -42.31
N GLN A 273 6.05 1.99 -42.70
CA GLN A 273 6.70 2.75 -43.78
C GLN A 273 8.16 3.09 -43.46
N LEU A 274 8.46 3.53 -42.24
CA LEU A 274 9.84 3.77 -41.81
C LEU A 274 10.69 2.49 -41.81
N MET A 275 10.08 1.33 -41.53
CA MET A 275 10.78 0.04 -41.54
C MET A 275 11.04 -0.45 -42.96
N GLU A 276 10.09 -0.21 -43.88
CA GLU A 276 10.24 -0.48 -45.32
C GLU A 276 11.28 0.43 -45.96
N GLU A 277 11.29 1.73 -45.64
CA GLU A 277 12.34 2.66 -46.10
C GLU A 277 13.72 2.28 -45.57
N ALA A 278 13.82 1.86 -44.31
CA ALA A 278 15.08 1.37 -43.75
C ALA A 278 15.58 0.08 -44.43
N LEU A 279 14.67 -0.81 -44.83
CA LEU A 279 15.00 -2.02 -45.59
C LEU A 279 15.40 -1.69 -47.04
N LEU A 280 14.73 -0.74 -47.68
CA LEU A 280 15.07 -0.25 -49.02
C LEU A 280 16.42 0.48 -49.05
N ALA A 281 16.71 1.29 -48.03
CA ALA A 281 18.01 1.93 -47.88
C ALA A 281 19.14 0.91 -47.62
N LYS A 282 18.85 -0.16 -46.88
CA LYS A 282 19.79 -1.28 -46.68
C LYS A 282 20.03 -2.07 -47.97
N LEU A 283 19.01 -2.20 -48.82
CA LEU A 283 19.07 -2.92 -50.10
C LEU A 283 19.71 -2.08 -51.22
N MET A 284 19.51 -0.76 -51.21
CA MET A 284 20.16 0.16 -52.15
C MET A 284 21.59 0.55 -51.74
N GLY A 285 21.91 0.44 -50.44
CA GLY A 285 23.25 0.68 -49.92
C GLY A 285 24.21 -0.51 -50.05
N SER A 286 23.74 -1.66 -50.54
CA SER A 286 24.59 -2.84 -50.80
C SER A 286 25.21 -2.88 -52.19
N ASP A 287 24.85 -1.94 -53.08
CA ASP A 287 25.34 -1.93 -54.48
C ASP A 287 26.50 -0.95 -54.72
N GLU A 288 26.95 -0.18 -53.71
CA GLU A 288 28.02 0.84 -53.86
C GLU A 288 29.38 0.46 -53.24
N GLU A 289 29.52 -0.69 -52.57
CA GLU A 289 30.78 -1.07 -51.88
C GLU A 289 31.64 -2.13 -52.63
N ASP A 290 31.21 -2.59 -53.82
CA ASP A 290 31.95 -3.61 -54.61
C ASP A 290 32.67 -3.04 -55.85
N SER A 291 32.87 -1.72 -55.95
CA SER A 291 33.74 -1.12 -56.99
C SER A 291 34.80 -0.17 -56.42
N SER A 292 35.88 -0.72 -55.88
CA SER A 292 37.21 -0.08 -55.82
C SER A 292 38.30 -1.13 -55.65
#